data_AF-A0A927Y455-F1
#
_entry.id   AF-A0A927Y455-F1
#
_cell.length_a   1.000
_cell.length_b   1.000
_cell.length_c   1.000
_cell.angle_alpha   90.00
_cell.angle_beta   90.00
_cell.angle_gamma   90.00
#
_symmetry.space_group_name_H-M   'P 1'
#
loop_
_entity.id
_entity.type
_entity.pdbx_description
1 polymer ?
#
loop_
_entity_poly.entity_id
_entity_poly.type
_entity_poly.pdbx_seq_one_letter_code
_entity_poly.pdbx_strand_id
1 'polypeptide(L)'
;MKKKTLFIVLGIILVLVIGGIALFSSLNKEKESMTASEFKTLMEGKGFVVSDATSQFSQYDYVEQVYVAAPSDYSYKIEFYELSDVEYATMFYNNNKSIFESSKGNASGETSVSMKNYSKYSLSTGGKFKVVSRIDNTVVYLNVDSNNKDTVKDLLDELGY
;
A
#
# COMPACT_ATOMS: atom_id res chain seq x y z
N MET A 1 -46.31 26.19 -16.20
CA MET A 1 -45.45 24.98 -16.22
C MET A 1 -43.96 25.32 -16.20
N LYS A 2 -43.46 26.28 -16.99
CA LYS A 2 -42.02 26.63 -17.12
C LYS A 2 -41.27 26.94 -15.81
N LYS A 3 -41.89 27.62 -14.83
CA LYS A 3 -41.23 27.96 -13.54
C LYS A 3 -41.01 26.75 -12.64
N LYS A 4 -41.98 25.81 -12.56
CA LYS A 4 -41.86 24.59 -11.74
C LYS A 4 -40.80 23.63 -12.27
N THR A 5 -40.68 23.52 -13.60
CA THR A 5 -39.63 22.72 -14.25
C THR A 5 -38.23 23.33 -14.00
N LEU A 6 -38.11 24.66 -13.99
CA LEU A 6 -36.84 25.36 -13.71
C LEU A 6 -36.33 25.11 -12.28
N PHE A 7 -37.21 25.13 -11.27
CA PHE A 7 -36.85 24.84 -9.88
C PHE A 7 -36.42 23.37 -9.66
N ILE A 8 -37.06 22.42 -10.36
CA ILE A 8 -36.68 21.01 -10.31
C ILE A 8 -35.30 20.78 -10.95
N VAL A 9 -35.03 21.42 -12.09
CA VAL A 9 -33.71 21.34 -12.76
C VAL A 9 -32.61 21.97 -11.90
N LEU A 10 -32.86 23.12 -11.27
CA LEU A 10 -31.89 23.75 -10.35
C LEU A 10 -31.59 22.86 -9.14
N GLY A 11 -32.61 22.21 -8.56
CA GLY A 11 -32.44 21.29 -7.44
C GLY A 11 -31.59 20.07 -7.81
N ILE A 12 -31.80 19.50 -8.99
CA ILE A 12 -31.00 18.36 -9.49
C ILE A 12 -29.55 18.77 -9.73
N ILE A 13 -29.30 19.94 -10.32
CA ILE A 13 -27.94 20.47 -10.51
C ILE A 13 -27.23 20.69 -9.17
N LEU A 14 -27.93 21.22 -8.17
CA LEU A 14 -27.34 21.47 -6.85
C LEU A 14 -26.96 20.15 -6.14
N VAL A 15 -27.81 19.12 -6.23
CA VAL A 15 -27.51 17.79 -5.66
C VAL A 15 -26.36 17.11 -6.39
N LEU A 16 -26.25 17.25 -7.71
CA LEU A 16 -25.12 16.73 -8.50
C LEU A 16 -23.81 17.45 -8.17
N VAL A 17 -23.84 18.76 -7.93
CA VAL A 17 -22.65 19.55 -7.55
C VAL A 17 -22.19 19.18 -6.14
N ILE A 18 -23.10 19.09 -5.17
CA ILE A 18 -22.76 18.73 -3.79
C ILE A 18 -22.30 17.27 -3.68
N GLY A 19 -22.98 16.34 -4.37
CA GLY A 19 -22.57 14.94 -4.47
C GLY A 19 -21.24 14.76 -5.18
N GLY A 20 -20.99 15.54 -6.23
CA GLY A 20 -19.70 15.58 -6.93
C GLY A 20 -18.55 16.07 -6.06
N ILE A 21 -18.76 17.13 -5.26
CA ILE A 21 -17.73 17.68 -4.36
C ILE A 21 -17.39 16.70 -3.23
N ALA A 22 -18.37 16.02 -2.64
CA ALA A 22 -18.15 15.02 -1.59
C ALA A 22 -17.41 13.77 -2.10
N LEU A 23 -17.66 13.36 -3.34
CA LEU A 23 -16.92 12.28 -3.99
C LEU A 23 -15.49 12.72 -4.37
N PHE A 24 -15.31 13.98 -4.78
CA PHE A 24 -14.00 14.52 -5.15
C PHE A 24 -13.07 14.70 -3.94
N SER A 25 -13.61 15.07 -2.77
CA SER A 25 -12.82 15.18 -1.53
C SER A 25 -12.36 13.81 -1.01
N SER A 26 -13.15 12.75 -1.20
CA SER A 26 -12.74 11.38 -0.86
C SER A 26 -11.69 10.81 -1.82
N LEU A 27 -11.68 11.25 -3.08
CA LEU A 27 -10.70 10.81 -4.09
C LEU A 27 -9.33 11.48 -3.92
N ASN A 28 -9.23 12.61 -3.22
CA ASN A 28 -7.96 13.31 -2.97
C ASN A 28 -7.44 13.14 -1.53
N LYS A 29 -7.96 12.18 -0.76
CA LYS A 29 -7.51 11.95 0.60
C LYS A 29 -6.12 11.30 0.58
N GLU A 30 -5.13 12.04 1.09
CA GLU A 30 -3.81 11.50 1.38
C GLU A 30 -3.89 10.47 2.52
N LYS A 31 -2.99 9.48 2.49
CA LYS A 31 -2.81 8.54 3.61
C LYS A 31 -1.68 9.03 4.49
N GLU A 32 -1.80 8.85 5.80
CA GLU A 32 -0.67 9.08 6.70
C GLU A 32 0.26 7.86 6.63
N SER A 33 1.56 8.11 6.45
CA SER A 33 2.57 7.07 6.50
C SER A 33 2.83 6.66 7.95
N MET A 34 3.10 5.37 8.15
CA MET A 34 3.52 4.83 9.43
C MET A 34 5.04 5.01 9.58
N THR A 35 5.54 5.33 10.77
CA THR A 35 6.98 5.30 11.03
C THR A 35 7.49 3.87 11.24
N ALA A 36 8.78 3.63 11.04
CA ALA A 36 9.36 2.30 11.27
C ALA A 36 9.20 1.82 12.72
N SER A 37 9.23 2.75 13.70
CA SER A 37 9.01 2.43 15.11
C SER A 37 7.58 1.97 15.41
N GLU A 38 6.59 2.63 14.78
CA GLU A 38 5.18 2.22 14.86
C GLU A 38 4.97 0.84 14.22
N PHE A 39 5.57 0.60 13.05
CA PHE A 39 5.54 -0.72 12.40
C PHE A 39 6.07 -1.81 13.34
N LYS A 40 7.28 -1.60 13.89
CA LYS A 40 7.89 -2.55 14.81
C LYS A 40 6.99 -2.82 16.00
N THR A 41 6.49 -1.78 16.65
CA THR A 41 5.63 -1.88 17.85
C THR A 41 4.33 -2.63 17.55
N LEU A 42 3.67 -2.33 16.43
CA LEU A 42 2.43 -2.99 16.01
C LEU A 42 2.65 -4.47 15.69
N MET A 43 3.74 -4.79 14.99
CA MET A 43 4.06 -6.18 14.63
C MET A 43 4.46 -7.01 15.85
N GLU A 44 5.31 -6.49 16.74
CA GLU A 44 5.65 -7.16 18.01
C GLU A 44 4.41 -7.35 18.89
N GLY A 45 3.53 -6.35 18.97
CA GLY A 45 2.25 -6.44 19.69
C GLY A 45 1.30 -7.52 19.14
N LYS A 46 1.47 -7.91 17.86
CA LYS A 46 0.75 -9.01 17.21
C LYS A 46 1.47 -10.36 17.34
N GLY A 47 2.58 -10.43 18.06
CA GLY A 47 3.34 -11.66 18.28
C GLY A 47 4.31 -12.02 17.14
N PHE A 48 4.61 -11.08 16.25
CA PHE A 48 5.67 -11.25 15.26
C PHE A 48 7.04 -11.04 15.90
N VAL A 49 8.02 -11.79 15.40
CA VAL A 49 9.43 -11.51 15.63
C VAL A 49 9.87 -10.47 14.61
N VAL A 50 10.29 -9.29 15.09
CA VAL A 50 10.77 -8.19 14.22
C VAL A 50 12.28 -8.07 14.33
N SER A 51 12.95 -8.10 13.18
CA SER A 51 14.41 -7.96 13.07
C SER A 51 14.77 -6.67 12.35
N ASP A 52 15.76 -5.94 12.87
CA ASP A 52 16.37 -4.81 12.19
C ASP A 52 17.31 -5.31 11.08
N ALA A 53 17.02 -4.96 9.85
CA ALA A 53 17.79 -5.34 8.66
C ALA A 53 18.53 -4.15 8.02
N THR A 54 18.52 -2.97 8.64
CA THR A 54 19.05 -1.72 8.06
C THR A 54 20.51 -1.84 7.65
N SER A 55 21.33 -2.52 8.47
CA SER A 55 22.75 -2.74 8.17
C SER A 55 23.01 -3.49 6.86
N GLN A 56 22.06 -4.31 6.39
CA GLN A 56 22.14 -5.03 5.11
C GLN A 56 22.05 -4.09 3.90
N PHE A 57 21.53 -2.88 4.11
CA PHE A 57 21.36 -1.84 3.11
C PHE A 57 22.33 -0.67 3.30
N SER A 58 23.38 -0.83 4.11
CA SER A 58 24.35 0.23 4.44
C SER A 58 25.08 0.85 3.23
N GLN A 59 25.05 0.21 2.07
CA GLN A 59 25.56 0.75 0.81
C GLN A 59 24.60 1.75 0.13
N TYR A 60 23.36 1.86 0.60
CA TYR A 60 22.32 2.75 0.10
C TYR A 60 22.02 3.81 1.15
N ASP A 61 22.55 5.01 0.94
CA ASP A 61 22.37 6.16 1.84
C ASP A 61 20.91 6.63 1.95
N TYR A 62 20.08 6.33 0.97
CA TYR A 62 18.66 6.64 0.95
C TYR A 62 17.78 5.65 1.74
N VAL A 63 18.34 4.56 2.30
CA VAL A 63 17.60 3.60 3.13
C VAL A 63 17.87 3.91 4.60
N GLU A 64 16.88 4.47 5.29
CA GLU A 64 17.04 4.95 6.67
C GLU A 64 16.77 3.85 7.69
N GLN A 65 15.72 3.05 7.48
CA GLN A 65 15.37 1.95 8.38
C GLN A 65 14.71 0.81 7.60
N VAL A 66 15.11 -0.42 7.94
CA VAL A 66 14.46 -1.64 7.44
C VAL A 66 14.09 -2.55 8.60
N TYR A 67 12.83 -2.94 8.66
CA TYR A 67 12.35 -3.97 9.57
C TYR A 67 11.78 -5.15 8.79
N VAL A 68 12.16 -6.36 9.22
CA VAL A 68 11.60 -7.60 8.70
C VAL A 68 10.82 -8.26 9.83
N ALA A 69 9.52 -8.41 9.64
CA ALA A 69 8.63 -9.07 10.58
C ALA A 69 8.24 -10.45 10.06
N ALA A 70 8.31 -11.45 10.94
CA ALA A 70 7.89 -12.82 10.66
C ALA A 70 7.04 -13.37 11.82
N PRO A 71 6.02 -14.20 11.57
CA PRO A 71 5.37 -14.96 12.62
C PRO A 71 6.39 -15.89 13.30
N SER A 72 6.06 -16.37 14.50
CA SER A 72 6.97 -17.21 15.32
C SER A 72 7.36 -18.54 14.63
N ASP A 73 6.57 -19.02 13.68
CA ASP A 73 6.87 -20.21 12.87
C ASP A 73 7.66 -19.90 11.58
N TYR A 74 7.97 -18.61 11.33
CA TYR A 74 8.68 -18.10 10.16
C TYR A 74 8.04 -18.47 8.81
N SER A 75 6.73 -18.75 8.79
CA SER A 75 5.99 -19.17 7.60
C SER A 75 5.96 -18.15 6.46
N TYR A 76 6.11 -16.86 6.77
CA TYR A 76 6.25 -15.78 5.80
C TYR A 76 6.99 -14.58 6.38
N LYS A 77 7.30 -13.59 5.55
CA LYS A 77 7.96 -12.34 5.95
C LYS A 77 7.25 -11.15 5.35
N ILE A 78 7.24 -10.06 6.11
CA ILE A 78 6.79 -8.74 5.67
C ILE A 78 7.94 -7.78 5.96
N GLU A 79 8.29 -7.00 4.96
CA GLU A 79 9.38 -6.05 5.02
C GLU A 79 8.82 -4.64 5.01
N PHE A 80 9.30 -3.81 5.92
CA PHE A 80 8.99 -2.40 6.02
C PHE A 80 10.26 -1.59 5.79
N TYR A 81 10.17 -0.59 4.93
CA TYR A 81 11.25 0.31 4.55
C TYR A 81 10.83 1.74 4.83
N GLU A 82 11.68 2.48 5.55
CA GLU A 82 11.64 3.93 5.64
C GLU A 82 12.81 4.46 4.81
N LEU A 83 12.51 5.24 3.78
CA LEU A 83 13.50 5.83 2.89
C LEU A 83 13.64 7.33 3.18
N SER A 84 14.77 7.90 2.75
CA SER A 84 15.12 9.29 3.05
C SER A 84 14.13 10.33 2.50
N ASP A 85 13.44 10.00 1.40
CA ASP A 85 12.41 10.87 0.82
C ASP A 85 11.38 10.10 -0.03
N VAL A 86 10.39 10.85 -0.50
CA VAL A 86 9.26 10.33 -1.29
C VAL A 86 9.70 9.90 -2.69
N GLU A 87 10.71 10.56 -3.27
CA GLU A 87 11.26 10.26 -4.58
C GLU A 87 11.92 8.88 -4.60
N TYR A 88 12.78 8.58 -3.62
CA TYR A 88 13.39 7.25 -3.48
C TYR A 88 12.35 6.18 -3.18
N ALA A 89 11.35 6.46 -2.35
CA ALA A 89 10.26 5.50 -2.10
C ALA A 89 9.44 5.21 -3.36
N THR A 90 9.24 6.23 -4.20
CA THR A 90 8.59 6.08 -5.50
C THR A 90 9.44 5.25 -6.46
N MET A 91 10.75 5.48 -6.52
CA MET A 91 11.68 4.66 -7.32
C MET A 91 11.71 3.21 -6.84
N PHE A 92 11.79 2.98 -5.53
CA PHE A 92 11.78 1.66 -4.93
C PHE A 92 10.49 0.90 -5.26
N TYR A 93 9.33 1.57 -5.12
CA TYR A 93 8.02 1.03 -5.50
C TYR A 93 7.99 0.63 -6.98
N ASN A 94 8.39 1.53 -7.87
CA ASN A 94 8.34 1.30 -9.32
C ASN A 94 9.26 0.15 -9.75
N ASN A 95 10.46 0.08 -9.17
CA ASN A 95 11.41 -1.01 -9.43
C ASN A 95 10.82 -2.37 -9.00
N ASN A 96 10.32 -2.46 -7.77
CA ASN A 96 9.72 -3.70 -7.25
C ASN A 96 8.43 -4.10 -7.99
N LYS A 97 7.60 -3.11 -8.35
CA LYS A 97 6.45 -3.34 -9.22
C LYS A 97 6.87 -3.95 -10.56
N SER A 98 7.89 -3.38 -11.23
CA SER A 98 8.39 -3.89 -12.50
C SER A 98 8.95 -5.31 -12.38
N ILE A 99 9.62 -5.63 -11.28
CA ILE A 99 10.08 -6.99 -10.96
C ILE A 99 8.89 -7.94 -10.84
N PHE A 100 7.82 -7.54 -10.17
CA PHE A 100 6.61 -8.35 -10.05
C PHE A 100 5.93 -8.54 -11.40
N GLU A 101 5.73 -7.48 -12.17
CA GLU A 101 5.15 -7.54 -13.52
C GLU A 101 5.94 -8.48 -14.44
N SER A 102 7.28 -8.44 -14.36
CA SER A 102 8.17 -9.32 -15.13
C SER A 102 8.08 -10.79 -14.71
N SER A 103 7.57 -11.07 -13.50
CA SER A 103 7.36 -12.44 -12.99
C SER A 103 5.98 -13.02 -13.31
N LYS A 104 5.14 -12.29 -14.05
CA LYS A 104 3.75 -12.65 -14.33
C LYS A 104 3.69 -13.88 -15.26
N GLY A 105 3.02 -14.93 -14.77
CA GLY A 105 2.71 -16.11 -15.56
C GLY A 105 1.36 -16.02 -16.29
N ASN A 106 1.09 -17.02 -17.13
CA ASN A 106 -0.15 -17.12 -17.93
C ASN A 106 -1.43 -17.07 -17.08
N ALA A 107 -1.43 -17.73 -15.92
CA ALA A 107 -2.48 -17.61 -14.92
C ALA A 107 -2.03 -16.60 -13.86
N SER A 108 -2.64 -15.41 -13.90
CA SER A 108 -2.33 -14.34 -12.95
C SER A 108 -3.55 -13.45 -12.69
N GLY A 109 -3.54 -12.81 -11.52
CA GLY A 109 -4.47 -11.73 -11.16
C GLY A 109 -3.70 -10.61 -10.49
N GLU A 110 -3.99 -9.36 -10.85
CA GLU A 110 -3.29 -8.21 -10.32
C GLU A 110 -4.26 -7.10 -9.92
N THR A 111 -3.82 -6.25 -9.00
CA THR A 111 -4.50 -4.99 -8.68
C THR A 111 -3.48 -3.89 -8.63
N SER A 112 -3.88 -2.68 -9.04
CA SER A 112 -3.05 -1.50 -8.97
C SER A 112 -3.91 -0.32 -8.53
N VAL A 113 -3.40 0.45 -7.57
CA VAL A 113 -3.96 1.75 -7.19
C VAL A 113 -2.81 2.74 -7.07
N SER A 114 -3.01 3.95 -7.57
CA SER A 114 -2.05 5.04 -7.42
C SER A 114 -2.81 6.34 -7.27
N MET A 115 -2.60 6.98 -6.13
CA MET A 115 -3.16 8.27 -5.78
C MET A 115 -2.02 9.24 -5.44
N LYS A 116 -2.34 10.39 -4.86
CA LYS A 116 -1.41 11.49 -4.65
C LYS A 116 -0.14 11.07 -3.89
N ASN A 117 -0.29 10.52 -2.70
CA ASN A 117 0.84 10.15 -1.85
C ASN A 117 0.95 8.65 -1.56
N TYR A 118 0.06 7.81 -2.11
CA TYR A 118 0.13 6.36 -1.96
C TYR A 118 -0.03 5.60 -3.27
N SER A 119 0.64 4.46 -3.37
CA SER A 119 0.55 3.54 -4.51
C SER A 119 0.66 2.10 -4.01
N LYS A 120 -0.20 1.19 -4.49
CA LYS A 120 -0.15 -0.23 -4.13
C LYS A 120 -0.31 -1.07 -5.39
N TYR A 121 0.56 -2.06 -5.54
CA TYR A 121 0.45 -3.08 -6.57
C TYR A 121 0.45 -4.46 -5.92
N SER A 122 -0.49 -5.32 -6.33
CA SER A 122 -0.50 -6.72 -5.92
C SER A 122 -0.55 -7.65 -7.12
N LEU A 123 0.11 -8.81 -6.99
CA LEU A 123 0.16 -9.82 -8.03
C LEU A 123 -0.01 -11.22 -7.41
N SER A 124 -1.03 -11.95 -7.86
CA SER A 124 -1.20 -13.37 -7.62
C SER A 124 -0.75 -14.13 -8.88
N THR A 125 0.30 -14.92 -8.81
CA THR A 125 0.77 -15.74 -9.94
C THR A 125 1.65 -16.88 -9.45
N GLY A 126 1.64 -18.03 -10.13
CA GLY A 126 2.57 -19.14 -9.84
C GLY A 126 2.55 -19.63 -8.38
N GLY A 127 1.37 -19.65 -7.73
CA GLY A 127 1.26 -20.06 -6.31
C GLY A 127 1.78 -19.04 -5.30
N LYS A 128 2.10 -17.81 -5.73
CA LYS A 128 2.53 -16.71 -4.86
C LYS A 128 1.52 -15.57 -4.86
N PHE A 129 1.50 -14.85 -3.74
CA PHE A 129 0.87 -13.54 -3.60
C PHE A 129 1.94 -12.51 -3.22
N LYS A 130 2.01 -11.43 -4.01
CA LYS A 130 3.05 -10.41 -3.90
C LYS A 130 2.39 -9.05 -3.74
N VAL A 131 2.94 -8.19 -2.88
CA VAL A 131 2.48 -6.81 -2.70
C VAL A 131 3.68 -5.89 -2.53
N VAL A 132 3.63 -4.75 -3.21
CA VAL A 132 4.44 -3.57 -2.89
C VAL A 132 3.48 -2.41 -2.68
N SER A 133 3.55 -1.76 -1.52
CA SER A 133 2.67 -0.65 -1.14
C SER A 133 3.50 0.49 -0.58
N ARG A 134 3.34 1.68 -1.14
CA ARG A 134 4.04 2.91 -0.75
C ARG A 134 3.04 3.90 -0.18
N ILE A 135 3.41 4.56 0.91
CA ILE A 135 2.78 5.77 1.44
C ILE A 135 3.91 6.75 1.79
N ASP A 136 3.91 7.94 1.20
CA ASP A 136 5.01 8.92 1.30
C ASP A 136 6.39 8.27 1.05
N ASN A 137 7.31 8.38 2.01
CA ASN A 137 8.67 7.86 1.98
C ASN A 137 8.78 6.41 2.50
N THR A 138 7.66 5.75 2.79
CA THR A 138 7.63 4.40 3.39
C THR A 138 7.09 3.36 2.43
N VAL A 139 7.60 2.13 2.52
CA VAL A 139 7.19 1.02 1.66
C VAL A 139 7.03 -0.26 2.47
N VAL A 140 5.90 -0.95 2.25
CA VAL A 140 5.72 -2.35 2.65
C VAL A 140 5.91 -3.25 1.44
N TYR A 141 6.72 -4.28 1.59
CA TYR A 141 6.99 -5.31 0.59
C TYR A 141 6.71 -6.71 1.15
N LEU A 142 6.05 -7.54 0.35
CA LEU A 142 5.92 -8.98 0.63
C LEU A 142 5.84 -9.81 -0.64
N ASN A 143 6.34 -11.04 -0.54
CA ASN A 143 6.25 -12.09 -1.56
C ASN A 143 6.07 -13.42 -0.83
N VAL A 144 4.83 -13.89 -0.73
CA VAL A 144 4.43 -15.02 0.12
C VAL A 144 3.74 -16.11 -0.68
N ASP A 145 3.67 -17.32 -0.13
CA ASP A 145 2.82 -18.37 -0.70
C ASP A 145 1.34 -17.97 -0.68
N SER A 146 0.60 -18.36 -1.72
CA SER A 146 -0.82 -18.02 -1.86
C SER A 146 -1.67 -18.48 -0.68
N ASN A 147 -1.24 -19.51 0.06
CA ASN A 147 -1.92 -19.98 1.27
C ASN A 147 -1.94 -18.92 2.39
N ASN A 148 -1.01 -17.98 2.38
CA ASN A 148 -0.92 -16.89 3.36
C ASN A 148 -1.62 -15.61 2.86
N LYS A 149 -2.20 -15.60 1.65
CA LYS A 149 -2.74 -14.40 0.99
C LYS A 149 -3.75 -13.65 1.84
N ASP A 150 -4.75 -14.34 2.37
CA ASP A 150 -5.83 -13.67 3.10
C ASP A 150 -5.31 -13.11 4.42
N THR A 151 -4.49 -13.88 5.15
CA THR A 151 -3.81 -13.42 6.37
C THR A 151 -2.98 -12.16 6.15
N VAL A 152 -2.17 -12.10 5.09
CA VAL A 152 -1.35 -10.90 4.84
C VAL A 152 -2.17 -9.73 4.31
N LYS A 153 -3.30 -9.98 3.64
CA LYS A 153 -4.20 -8.89 3.23
C LYS A 153 -4.86 -8.22 4.42
N ASP A 154 -5.39 -9.00 5.36
CA ASP A 154 -6.01 -8.47 6.58
C ASP A 154 -4.99 -7.66 7.38
N LEU A 155 -3.75 -8.16 7.50
CA LEU A 155 -2.67 -7.45 8.18
C LEU A 155 -2.28 -6.14 7.45
N LEU A 156 -2.20 -6.14 6.11
CA LEU A 156 -1.95 -4.92 5.35
C LEU A 156 -3.05 -3.87 5.57
N ASP A 157 -4.30 -4.30 5.57
CA ASP A 157 -5.45 -3.41 5.81
C ASP A 157 -5.40 -2.81 7.22
N GLU A 158 -5.02 -3.59 8.24
CA GLU A 158 -4.79 -3.11 9.61
C GLU A 158 -3.62 -2.12 9.72
N LEU A 159 -2.55 -2.34 8.95
CA LEU A 159 -1.41 -1.42 8.87
C LEU A 159 -1.75 -0.16 8.03
N GLY A 160 -2.84 -0.17 7.27
CA GLY A 160 -3.25 0.90 6.37
C GLY A 160 -2.57 0.88 4.99
N TYR A 161 -1.83 -0.18 4.64
CA TYR A 161 -1.06 -0.34 3.39
C TYR A 161 -1.77 -1.19 2.34
#